data_AF-A0A0B8P517-F1
#
_entry.id   AF-A0A0B8P517-F1
#
_cell.length_a   1.000
_cell.length_b   1.000
_cell.length_c   1.000
_cell.angle_alpha   90.00
_cell.angle_beta   90.00
_cell.angle_gamma   90.00
#
_symmetry.space_group_name_H-M   'P 1'
#
loop_
_entity.id
_entity.type
_entity.pdbx_description
1 polymer ?
#
loop_
_entity_poly.entity_id
_entity_poly.type
_entity_poly.pdbx_seq_one_letter_code
_entity_poly.pdbx_strand_id
1 'polypeptide(L)' 'MSGVLDTQAEDVANYYRDQFEIEPIKELQEWCRISGKKHTS' A
#
# COMPACT_ATOMS: atom_id res chain seq x y z
N MET A 1 -4.46 3.53 1.48
CA MET A 1 -3.71 4.74 1.10
C MET A 1 -3.84 4.98 -0.40
N SER A 2 -3.99 6.23 -0.84
CA SER A 2 -4.15 6.60 -2.27
C SER A 2 -3.29 7.83 -2.59
N GLY A 3 -2.92 7.99 -3.86
CA GLY A 3 -2.08 9.12 -4.30
C GLY A 3 -0.60 8.93 -3.90
N VAL A 4 -0.15 7.67 -3.82
CA VAL A 4 1.26 7.35 -3.58
C VAL A 4 1.97 7.30 -4.94
N LEU A 5 3.15 7.90 -5.09
CA LEU A 5 3.90 7.76 -6.34
C LEU A 5 4.39 6.31 -6.52
N ASP A 6 4.44 5.82 -7.75
CA ASP A 6 4.94 4.48 -8.10
C ASP A 6 6.32 4.18 -7.48
N THR A 7 7.23 5.14 -7.54
CA THR A 7 8.58 5.11 -6.95
C THR A 7 8.61 4.99 -5.44
N GLN A 8 7.47 5.24 -4.76
CA GLN A 8 7.35 5.23 -3.30
C GLN A 8 6.39 4.14 -2.80
N ALA A 9 5.69 3.45 -3.71
CA ALA A 9 4.57 2.60 -3.36
C ALA A 9 4.98 1.40 -2.49
N GLU A 10 6.11 0.78 -2.80
CA GLU A 10 6.61 -0.38 -2.06
C GLU A 10 7.08 -0.01 -0.65
N ASP A 11 7.77 1.12 -0.49
CA ASP A 11 8.21 1.61 0.83
C ASP A 11 7.01 1.93 1.73
N VAL A 12 5.99 2.59 1.18
CA VAL A 12 4.75 2.87 1.91
C VAL A 12 4.02 1.57 2.27
N ALA A 13 3.93 0.61 1.35
CA ALA A 13 3.32 -0.70 1.64
C ALA A 13 4.06 -1.41 2.77
N ASN A 14 5.39 -1.50 2.68
CA ASN A 14 6.25 -2.16 3.65
C ASN A 14 6.11 -1.59 5.06
N TYR A 15 6.06 -0.27 5.20
CA TYR A 15 5.85 0.39 6.49
C TYR A 15 4.56 -0.08 7.21
N TYR A 16 3.50 -0.41 6.46
CA TYR A 16 2.23 -0.84 7.03
C TYR A 16 2.05 -2.37 7.14
N ARG A 17 2.96 -3.18 6.58
CA ARG A 17 2.82 -4.66 6.57
C ARG A 17 2.76 -5.28 7.97
N ASP A 18 3.36 -4.67 8.98
CA ASP A 18 3.30 -5.17 10.36
C ASP A 18 1.87 -5.08 10.95
N GLN A 19 1.11 -4.08 10.54
CA GLN A 19 -0.21 -3.78 11.08
C GLN A 19 -1.35 -4.25 10.16
N PHE A 20 -1.07 -4.41 8.87
CA PHE A 20 -2.05 -4.72 7.84
C PHE A 20 -1.56 -5.83 6.92
N GLU A 21 -2.47 -6.73 6.56
CA GLU A 21 -2.32 -7.58 5.40
C GLU A 21 -2.54 -6.70 4.15
N ILE A 22 -1.44 -6.31 3.51
CA ILE A 22 -1.46 -5.43 2.35
C ILE A 22 -1.87 -6.20 1.10
N GLU A 23 -2.90 -5.70 0.41
CA GLU A 23 -3.35 -6.20 -0.89
C GLU A 23 -2.41 -5.72 -2.01
N PRO A 24 -2.40 -6.38 -3.19
CA PRO A 24 -1.59 -5.92 -4.32
C PRO A 24 -1.83 -4.44 -4.64
N ILE A 25 -0.73 -3.70 -4.77
CA ILE A 25 -0.75 -2.28 -5.11
C ILE A 25 -1.43 -2.11 -6.48
N LYS A 26 -2.34 -1.14 -6.58
CA LYS A 26 -3.06 -0.81 -7.81
C LYS A 26 -2.50 0.49 -8.38
N GLU A 27 -1.95 0.40 -9.58
CA GLU A 27 -1.36 1.52 -10.30
C GLU A 27 -2.36 2.20 -11.24
N LEU A 28 -2.20 3.51 -11.42
CA LEU A 28 -2.83 4.35 -12.43
C LEU A 28 -1.86 5.46 -12.82
N GLN A 29 -1.17 5.28 -13.96
CA GLN A 29 -0.07 6.14 -14.39
C GLN A 29 1.04 6.16 -13.32
N GLU A 30 1.47 7.34 -12.87
CA GLU A 30 2.46 7.52 -11.81
C GLU A 30 1.88 7.33 -10.39
N TRP A 31 0.58 7.12 -10.27
CA TRP A 31 -0.13 7.07 -8.99
C TRP A 31 -0.51 5.65 -8.59
N CYS A 32 -0.40 5.36 -7.30
CA CYS A 32 -0.70 4.08 -6.70
C CYS A 32 -1.77 4.21 -5.61
N ARG A 33 -2.56 3.15 -5.49
CA ARG A 33 -3.44 2.87 -4.37
C ARG A 33 -2.99 1.59 -3.69
N ILE A 34 -2.79 1.69 -2.37
CA ILE A 34 -2.44 0.58 -1.49
C ILE A 34 -3.66 0.32 -0.60
N SER A 35 -4.20 -0.89 -0.64
CA SER A 35 -5.29 -1.32 0.24
C SER A 35 -4.75 -2.38 1.21
N GLY A 36 -5.37 -2.53 2.37
CA GLY A 36 -4.98 -3.58 3.31
C GLY A 36 -6.00 -3.75 4.43
N LYS A 37 -5.99 -4.93 5.06
CA LYS A 37 -6.86 -5.26 6.19
C LYS A 37 -6.04 -5.31 7.46
N LYS A 38 -6.52 -4.64 8.52
CA LYS A 38 -5.81 -4.62 9.79
C LYS A 38 -5.77 -6.04 10.37
N HIS A 39 -4.61 -6.46 10.88
CA HIS A 39 -4.52 -7.70 11.65
C HIS A 39 -5.49 -7.62 12.83
N THR A 40 -6.41 -8.57 12.91
CA THR A 40 -7.28 -8.75 14.06
C THR A 40 -6.62 -9.72 15.02
N SER A 41 -6.40 -9.29 16.27
CA SER A 41 -5.95 -10.14 17.38
C SER A 41 -6.96 -11.23 17.73
#